data_AF-A0AA39H4M5-F1
#
_entry.id   AF-A0AA39H4M5-F1
#
_cell.length_a   1.000
_cell.length_b   1.000
_cell.length_c   1.000
_cell.angle_alpha   90.00
_cell.angle_beta   90.00
_cell.angle_gamma   90.00
#
_symmetry.space_group_name_H-M   'P 1'
#
loop_
_entity.id
_entity.type
_entity.pdbx_description
1 polymer ?
#
loop_
_entity_poly.entity_id
_entity_poly.type
_entity_poly.pdbx_seq_one_letter_code
_entity_poly.pdbx_strand_id
1 'polypeptide(L)'
;MCSIAVDRPLKARPVQDSAPLQAIGAELKEPKGEGTRGSFRYEAARDFRKYREFMTEDQKTTHSFFAKIMAENNNDHHIFTSTKDEPELFMVALKAANACFVDGDEATRIVKYIGVQKVISPSPAVVEQLNILEPYLTCGIGLLDMQIEDDVADFVRLLYNSGLLKVIAAPGFICERFDLRTKSDAATSSRRDDDAIRSVVNSRYYKVVRFAKVSGVPGPSEMATSVLMIQKDETARKILSLMPCKIDPWDVPDLLKEFHKTIAAMEDLSEDRHNELYCSFLDSLRVRSYKKEYARVSSKLAVLESISDSPHLWDYKRLFEKKKEVDALKADIQRIVGLNFIPYLTPCRIIHVKNGFRDYGYGVALDLAVTYNNQGEPTYFVKTALFLAKDPDGENTQSEKMRPYSWVKNDGNVEVSVVMIKWDYINTITTVSVRTPADLCSEKSRSKLFEIMQNCIMSYNVHEGKFLPEVDPVKDMKIENNELRKLIREKNAKMAEIAESSLTMKKIELDEAMRLEADKEYLTRTLLELKQEYDSAIENEKIYKALIAKKQ
;
A
#
# COMPACT_ATOMS: atom_id res chain seq x y z
N MET A 1 -19.59 -8.75 -39.74
CA MET A 1 -20.48 -7.58 -39.83
C MET A 1 -20.81 -7.13 -38.42
N CYS A 2 -20.03 -6.22 -37.84
CA CYS A 2 -20.25 -5.70 -36.49
C CYS A 2 -20.80 -4.27 -36.59
N SER A 3 -21.97 -4.04 -36.01
CA SER A 3 -22.63 -2.73 -36.02
C SER A 3 -21.91 -1.77 -35.07
N ILE A 4 -21.30 -0.72 -35.64
CA ILE A 4 -20.93 0.49 -34.90
C ILE A 4 -22.24 1.26 -34.70
N ALA A 5 -22.71 1.36 -33.45
CA ALA A 5 -23.84 2.20 -33.11
C ALA A 5 -23.35 3.65 -33.04
N VAL A 6 -23.49 4.39 -34.14
CA VAL A 6 -23.43 5.86 -34.13
C VAL A 6 -24.83 6.32 -33.74
N ASP A 7 -25.03 6.68 -32.47
CA ASP A 7 -26.34 7.11 -31.98
C ASP A 7 -26.48 8.63 -31.88
N ARG A 8 -27.74 9.04 -32.09
CA ARG A 8 -28.31 10.37 -32.41
C ARG A 8 -28.15 11.46 -31.33
N PRO A 9 -28.42 12.74 -31.66
CA PRO A 9 -28.14 13.88 -30.78
C PRO A 9 -28.85 13.81 -29.41
N LEU A 10 -28.07 14.19 -28.39
CA LEU A 10 -28.44 14.28 -26.98
C LEU A 10 -29.76 15.06 -26.76
N LYS A 11 -30.83 14.35 -26.41
CA LYS A 11 -31.99 14.93 -25.72
C LYS A 11 -31.82 14.71 -24.22
N ALA A 12 -31.71 15.81 -23.48
CA ALA A 12 -31.81 15.81 -22.03
C ALA A 12 -33.16 15.21 -21.62
N ARG A 13 -33.16 14.29 -20.64
CA ARG A 13 -34.41 13.89 -19.98
C ARG A 13 -34.88 15.06 -19.10
N PRO A 14 -36.15 15.46 -19.16
CA PRO A 14 -36.68 16.45 -18.24
C PRO A 14 -36.75 15.84 -16.83
N VAL A 15 -36.36 16.64 -15.84
CA VAL A 15 -36.65 16.42 -14.44
C VAL A 15 -38.16 16.58 -14.29
N GLN A 16 -38.87 15.51 -13.92
CA GLN A 16 -40.26 15.61 -13.51
C GLN A 16 -40.33 15.95 -12.03
N ASP A 17 -41.10 17.00 -11.76
CA ASP A 17 -41.36 17.60 -10.47
C ASP A 17 -41.97 16.64 -9.45
N SER A 18 -41.71 17.04 -8.21
CA SER A 18 -42.19 16.58 -6.93
C SER A 18 -43.69 16.24 -6.82
N ALA A 19 -43.98 15.14 -6.13
CA ALA A 19 -45.15 14.99 -5.25
C ALA A 19 -44.89 13.92 -4.17
N PRO A 20 -45.52 14.03 -2.98
CA PRO A 20 -44.99 13.54 -1.71
C PRO A 20 -45.45 12.11 -1.37
N LEU A 21 -44.58 11.32 -0.76
CA LEU A 21 -44.93 10.02 -0.18
C LEU A 21 -45.22 10.16 1.32
N GLN A 22 -46.50 10.25 1.66
CA GLN A 22 -47.01 9.86 2.98
C GLN A 22 -47.14 8.33 3.05
N ALA A 23 -46.60 7.80 4.14
CA ALA A 23 -47.06 6.64 4.93
C ALA A 23 -47.48 5.34 4.20
N ILE A 24 -46.59 4.35 4.24
CA ILE A 24 -46.97 2.96 4.59
C ILE A 24 -45.91 2.45 5.58
N GLY A 25 -46.32 2.27 6.83
CA GLY A 25 -45.51 1.64 7.87
C GLY A 25 -45.48 0.12 7.68
N ALA A 26 -44.31 -0.46 7.91
CA ALA A 26 -44.14 -1.83 8.37
C ALA A 26 -42.83 -1.88 9.17
N GLU A 27 -42.95 -2.49 10.34
CA GLU A 27 -42.05 -2.43 11.48
C GLU A 27 -40.64 -2.97 11.19
N LEU A 28 -39.62 -2.16 11.47
CA LEU A 28 -38.29 -2.65 11.84
C LEU A 28 -37.99 -2.10 13.23
N LYS A 29 -38.16 -2.96 14.24
CA LYS A 29 -37.75 -2.71 15.62
C LYS A 29 -36.24 -2.41 15.64
N GLU A 30 -35.88 -1.21 16.04
CA GLU A 30 -34.51 -0.88 16.45
C GLU A 30 -34.12 -1.74 17.66
N PRO A 31 -32.92 -2.35 17.69
CA PRO A 31 -32.34 -2.77 18.95
C PRO A 31 -31.78 -1.52 19.65
N LYS A 32 -32.53 -1.04 20.64
CA LYS A 32 -31.99 -0.22 21.72
C LYS A 32 -30.95 -1.02 22.47
N GLY A 33 -29.74 -0.50 22.57
CA GLY A 33 -28.70 -1.02 23.44
C GLY A 33 -27.34 -0.45 23.07
N GLU A 34 -26.91 0.56 23.80
CA GLU A 34 -25.50 0.87 23.99
C GLU A 34 -24.83 -0.37 24.62
N GLY A 35 -24.39 -1.29 23.76
CA GLY A 35 -23.69 -2.51 24.14
C GLY A 35 -22.20 -2.26 24.17
N THR A 36 -21.61 -2.46 25.33
CA THR A 36 -20.18 -2.63 25.60
C THR A 36 -19.47 -3.41 24.49
N ARG A 37 -18.71 -2.70 23.64
CA ARG A 37 -17.91 -3.24 22.54
C ARG A 37 -16.72 -4.14 22.97
N GLY A 38 -16.56 -4.42 24.27
CA GLY A 38 -15.39 -5.11 24.82
C GLY A 38 -15.55 -6.60 25.14
N SER A 39 -16.77 -7.13 25.27
CA SER A 39 -16.98 -8.50 25.79
C SER A 39 -17.08 -9.60 24.72
N PHE A 40 -17.29 -9.23 23.45
CA PHE A 40 -17.78 -10.17 22.43
C PHE A 40 -16.73 -11.15 21.88
N ARG A 41 -15.43 -10.96 22.13
CA ARG A 41 -14.35 -11.78 21.52
C ARG A 41 -13.85 -12.92 22.40
N TYR A 42 -13.75 -12.72 23.72
CA TYR A 42 -13.35 -13.78 24.65
C TYR A 42 -14.42 -14.89 24.82
N GLU A 43 -15.71 -14.58 24.64
CA GLU A 43 -16.77 -15.60 24.58
C GLU A 43 -16.65 -16.52 23.34
N ALA A 44 -16.02 -16.09 22.26
CA ALA A 44 -15.85 -16.90 21.06
C ALA A 44 -14.73 -17.95 21.21
N ALA A 45 -13.76 -17.75 22.12
CA ALA A 45 -12.77 -18.76 22.49
C ALA A 45 -13.37 -19.99 23.19
N ARG A 46 -14.62 -19.89 23.70
CA ARG A 46 -15.39 -21.04 24.21
C ARG A 46 -15.90 -21.95 23.09
N ASP A 47 -16.20 -21.42 21.90
CA ASP A 47 -16.90 -22.14 20.83
C ASP A 47 -15.95 -22.46 19.64
N PHE A 48 -15.15 -23.50 19.84
CA PHE A 48 -14.17 -24.05 18.87
C PHE A 48 -14.73 -24.28 17.45
N ARG A 49 -16.03 -24.57 17.32
CA ARG A 49 -16.70 -24.83 16.03
C ARG A 49 -16.87 -23.57 15.18
N LYS A 50 -17.26 -22.44 15.79
CA LYS A 50 -17.54 -21.20 15.06
C LYS A 50 -16.26 -20.61 14.47
N TYR A 51 -15.15 -20.62 15.20
CA TYR A 51 -13.87 -20.08 14.72
C TYR A 51 -13.23 -20.92 13.61
N ARG A 52 -13.43 -22.25 13.61
CA ARG A 52 -12.96 -23.14 12.54
C ARG A 52 -13.63 -22.87 11.19
N GLU A 53 -14.83 -22.30 11.19
CA GLU A 53 -15.56 -21.92 9.97
C GLU A 53 -15.03 -20.62 9.34
N PHE A 54 -14.42 -19.73 10.14
CA PHE A 54 -13.82 -18.47 9.65
C PHE A 54 -12.39 -18.61 9.11
N MET A 55 -11.68 -19.67 9.48
CA MET A 55 -10.33 -19.93 8.98
C MET A 55 -10.35 -20.41 7.53
N THR A 56 -9.54 -19.76 6.69
CA THR A 56 -9.23 -20.28 5.34
C THR A 56 -8.48 -21.61 5.43
N GLU A 57 -8.61 -22.44 4.40
CA GLU A 57 -7.97 -23.78 4.36
C GLU A 57 -6.44 -23.69 4.41
N ASP A 58 -5.87 -22.63 3.81
CA ASP A 58 -4.44 -22.34 3.84
C ASP A 58 -3.94 -21.99 5.26
N GLN A 59 -4.71 -21.22 6.03
CA GLN A 59 -4.37 -20.86 7.42
C GLN A 59 -4.38 -22.09 8.35
N LYS A 60 -5.33 -23.01 8.17
CA LYS A 60 -5.40 -24.25 8.97
C LYS A 60 -4.17 -25.13 8.74
N THR A 61 -3.80 -25.32 7.47
CA THR A 61 -2.66 -26.14 7.06
C THR A 61 -1.34 -25.55 7.55
N THR A 62 -1.22 -24.23 7.44
CA THR A 62 -0.10 -23.42 7.92
C THR A 62 0.13 -23.55 9.42
N HIS A 63 -0.89 -23.30 10.24
CA HIS A 63 -0.73 -23.36 11.70
C HIS A 63 -0.50 -24.80 12.18
N SER A 64 -1.12 -25.80 11.54
CA SER A 64 -0.87 -27.21 11.85
C SER A 64 0.56 -27.65 11.51
N PHE A 65 1.13 -27.14 10.42
CA PHE A 65 2.53 -27.39 10.05
C PHE A 65 3.50 -26.82 11.09
N PHE A 66 3.26 -25.59 11.54
CA PHE A 66 4.06 -24.96 12.60
C PHE A 66 3.95 -25.70 13.94
N ALA A 67 2.75 -26.12 14.34
CA ALA A 67 2.54 -26.93 15.52
C ALA A 67 3.40 -28.21 15.49
N LYS A 68 3.53 -28.82 14.30
CA LYS A 68 4.35 -30.01 14.09
C LYS A 68 5.85 -29.73 14.16
N ILE A 69 6.33 -28.64 13.54
CA ILE A 69 7.74 -28.22 13.65
C ILE A 69 8.13 -27.94 15.10
N MET A 70 7.26 -27.25 15.85
CA MET A 70 7.54 -26.92 17.25
C MET A 70 7.52 -28.14 18.15
N ALA A 71 6.68 -29.13 17.86
CA ALA A 71 6.70 -30.41 18.57
C ALA A 71 7.97 -31.24 18.28
N GLU A 72 8.58 -31.09 17.10
CA GLU A 72 9.77 -31.85 16.69
C GLU A 72 11.11 -31.25 17.18
N ASN A 73 11.16 -29.95 17.50
CA ASN A 73 12.42 -29.20 17.74
C ASN A 73 12.77 -28.86 19.21
N ASN A 74 12.13 -29.46 20.23
CA ASN A 74 12.54 -29.36 21.65
C ASN A 74 12.69 -27.92 22.24
N ASN A 75 11.79 -27.00 21.86
CA ASN A 75 11.35 -25.80 22.61
C ASN A 75 12.37 -24.73 23.09
N ASP A 76 12.20 -23.51 22.54
CA ASP A 76 12.08 -22.19 23.19
C ASP A 76 11.70 -21.23 22.05
N HIS A 77 10.42 -21.12 21.69
CA HIS A 77 9.97 -20.47 20.46
C HIS A 77 9.00 -19.30 20.71
N HIS A 78 9.21 -18.15 20.06
CA HIS A 78 8.18 -17.10 19.97
C HIS A 78 7.52 -17.14 18.63
N ILE A 79 6.22 -16.97 18.65
CA ILE A 79 5.40 -16.92 17.47
C ILE A 79 4.91 -15.49 17.36
N PHE A 80 5.53 -14.80 16.43
CA PHE A 80 5.14 -13.48 16.01
C PHE A 80 3.96 -13.61 15.07
N THR A 81 2.87 -12.94 15.42
CA THR A 81 1.76 -12.77 14.49
C THR A 81 1.77 -11.40 13.87
N SER A 82 1.43 -11.35 12.59
CA SER A 82 1.46 -10.12 11.82
C SER A 82 0.23 -9.26 12.06
N THR A 83 -0.88 -9.88 12.48
CA THR A 83 -2.19 -9.25 12.66
C THR A 83 -2.68 -9.35 14.11
N LYS A 84 -3.62 -8.48 14.46
CA LYS A 84 -4.26 -8.42 15.79
C LYS A 84 -5.08 -9.68 16.13
N ASP A 85 -5.66 -10.32 15.12
CA ASP A 85 -6.58 -11.47 15.31
C ASP A 85 -5.86 -12.84 15.13
N GLU A 86 -4.64 -12.87 14.59
CA GLU A 86 -3.84 -14.09 14.38
C GLU A 86 -3.37 -14.83 15.66
N PRO A 87 -3.05 -14.17 16.81
CA PRO A 87 -2.60 -14.87 18.01
C PRO A 87 -3.63 -15.89 18.50
N GLU A 88 -4.90 -15.49 18.54
CA GLU A 88 -6.02 -16.34 18.98
C GLU A 88 -6.25 -17.52 18.02
N LEU A 89 -6.19 -17.24 16.71
CA LEU A 89 -6.30 -18.26 15.65
C LEU A 89 -5.19 -19.32 15.77
N PHE A 90 -3.99 -18.87 16.14
CA PHE A 90 -2.85 -19.74 16.35
C PHE A 90 -3.05 -20.66 17.58
N MET A 91 -3.56 -20.10 18.68
CA MET A 91 -3.89 -20.87 19.90
C MET A 91 -4.91 -21.99 19.63
N VAL A 92 -5.94 -21.68 18.84
CA VAL A 92 -6.93 -22.68 18.42
C VAL A 92 -6.28 -23.81 17.63
N ALA A 93 -5.33 -23.49 16.75
CA ALA A 93 -4.62 -24.49 15.96
C ALA A 93 -3.69 -25.38 16.80
N LEU A 94 -2.94 -24.81 17.76
CA LEU A 94 -2.11 -25.60 18.70
C LEU A 94 -2.95 -26.57 19.53
N LYS A 95 -4.10 -26.10 20.02
CA LYS A 95 -5.01 -26.94 20.79
C LYS A 95 -5.66 -28.02 19.92
N ALA A 96 -5.99 -27.73 18.66
CA ALA A 96 -6.44 -28.76 17.71
C ALA A 96 -5.36 -29.81 17.42
N ALA A 97 -4.08 -29.43 17.51
CA ALA A 97 -2.95 -30.33 17.37
C ALA A 97 -2.58 -31.09 18.66
N ASN A 98 -3.31 -30.89 19.77
CA ASN A 98 -3.00 -31.44 21.10
C ASN A 98 -1.54 -31.19 21.55
N ALA A 99 -0.98 -30.03 21.19
CA ALA A 99 0.38 -29.66 21.58
C ALA A 99 0.45 -29.30 23.07
N CYS A 100 1.28 -30.01 23.84
CA CYS A 100 1.63 -29.69 25.21
C CYS A 100 3.15 -29.74 25.35
N PHE A 101 3.74 -28.67 25.87
CA PHE A 101 5.19 -28.44 25.89
C PHE A 101 5.81 -28.52 27.28
N VAL A 102 5.02 -28.93 28.27
CA VAL A 102 5.31 -28.82 29.69
C VAL A 102 4.99 -30.14 30.38
N ASP A 103 5.85 -30.54 31.31
CA ASP A 103 5.70 -31.79 32.07
C ASP A 103 4.68 -31.63 33.21
N GLY A 104 4.14 -32.74 33.73
CA GLY A 104 3.09 -32.73 34.76
C GLY A 104 3.45 -31.95 36.04
N ASP A 105 4.72 -31.95 36.44
CA ASP A 105 5.22 -31.19 37.60
C ASP A 105 5.24 -29.69 37.33
N GLU A 106 5.65 -29.28 36.13
CA GLU A 106 5.67 -27.87 35.72
C GLU A 106 4.26 -27.33 35.56
N ALA A 107 3.34 -28.10 34.98
CA ALA A 107 1.93 -27.74 34.87
C ALA A 107 1.30 -27.50 36.26
N THR A 108 1.62 -28.35 37.24
CA THR A 108 1.15 -28.20 38.63
C THR A 108 1.67 -26.92 39.28
N ARG A 109 2.92 -26.53 39.00
CA ARG A 109 3.48 -25.24 39.47
C ARG A 109 2.76 -24.05 38.85
N ILE A 110 2.48 -24.11 37.54
CA ILE A 110 1.75 -23.05 36.83
C ILE A 110 0.36 -22.86 37.42
N VAL A 111 -0.39 -23.94 37.68
CA VAL A 111 -1.71 -23.86 38.35
C VAL A 111 -1.60 -23.19 39.72
N LYS A 112 -0.57 -23.52 40.51
CA LYS A 112 -0.34 -22.89 41.81
C LYS A 112 -0.06 -21.39 41.67
N TYR A 113 0.78 -20.99 40.72
CA TYR A 113 1.08 -19.58 40.47
C TYR A 113 -0.13 -18.79 39.98
N ILE A 114 -0.97 -19.39 39.11
CA ILE A 114 -2.23 -18.81 38.68
C ILE A 114 -3.15 -18.58 39.88
N GLY A 115 -3.26 -19.56 40.79
CA GLY A 115 -4.03 -19.45 42.02
C GLY A 115 -3.55 -18.29 42.92
N VAL A 116 -2.24 -18.10 43.04
CA VAL A 116 -1.65 -16.98 43.78
C VAL A 116 -1.94 -15.64 43.09
N GLN A 117 -1.79 -15.56 41.76
CA GLN A 117 -2.03 -14.32 41.01
C GLN A 117 -3.49 -13.85 41.12
N LYS A 118 -4.45 -14.79 41.09
CA LYS A 118 -5.88 -14.50 41.31
C LYS A 118 -6.17 -13.89 42.69
N VAL A 119 -5.34 -14.18 43.69
CA VAL A 119 -5.46 -13.59 45.04
C VAL A 119 -4.79 -12.22 45.12
N ILE A 120 -3.66 -12.04 44.43
CA ILE A 120 -2.89 -10.78 44.43
C ILE A 120 -3.62 -9.68 43.65
N SER A 121 -4.18 -10.01 42.48
CA SER A 121 -4.94 -9.07 41.64
C SER A 121 -6.42 -9.49 41.60
N PRO A 122 -7.24 -9.09 42.59
CA PRO A 122 -8.63 -9.51 42.71
C PRO A 122 -9.58 -8.83 41.70
N SER A 123 -9.04 -8.14 40.68
CA SER A 123 -9.85 -7.54 39.62
C SER A 123 -10.65 -8.63 38.89
N PRO A 124 -11.98 -8.50 38.76
CA PRO A 124 -12.81 -9.50 38.08
C PRO A 124 -12.33 -9.80 36.66
N ALA A 125 -11.87 -8.77 35.94
CA ALA A 125 -11.35 -8.92 34.57
C ALA A 125 -10.06 -9.76 34.51
N VAL A 126 -9.14 -9.54 35.47
CA VAL A 126 -7.88 -10.30 35.56
C VAL A 126 -8.15 -11.77 35.87
N VAL A 127 -9.06 -12.05 36.80
CA VAL A 127 -9.44 -13.42 37.15
C VAL A 127 -10.11 -14.13 35.97
N GLU A 128 -11.00 -13.45 35.25
CA GLU A 128 -11.67 -13.99 34.06
C GLU A 128 -10.67 -14.33 32.95
N GLN A 129 -9.76 -13.41 32.63
CA GLN A 129 -8.72 -13.63 31.63
C GLN A 129 -7.78 -14.79 32.02
N LEU A 130 -7.36 -14.86 33.29
CA LEU A 130 -6.54 -15.97 33.79
C LEU A 130 -7.27 -17.31 33.69
N ASN A 131 -8.57 -17.38 33.95
CA ASN A 131 -9.36 -18.61 33.79
C ASN A 131 -9.42 -19.07 32.32
N ILE A 132 -9.52 -18.13 31.39
CA ILE A 132 -9.54 -18.42 29.95
C ILE A 132 -8.17 -18.91 29.47
N LEU A 133 -7.10 -18.33 29.99
CA LEU A 133 -5.71 -18.65 29.62
C LEU A 133 -5.17 -19.91 30.33
N GLU A 134 -5.67 -20.26 31.50
CA GLU A 134 -5.25 -21.42 32.31
C GLU A 134 -5.02 -22.72 31.51
N PRO A 135 -5.95 -23.20 30.65
CA PRO A 135 -5.72 -24.43 29.88
C PRO A 135 -4.56 -24.34 28.89
N TYR A 136 -4.17 -23.14 28.47
CA TYR A 136 -3.05 -22.92 27.56
C TYR A 136 -1.74 -22.73 28.31
N LEU A 137 -1.76 -21.96 29.40
CA LEU A 137 -0.59 -21.73 30.26
C LEU A 137 -0.10 -23.05 30.86
N THR A 138 -1.00 -23.93 31.28
CA THR A 138 -0.66 -25.27 31.78
C THR A 138 -0.04 -26.18 30.72
N CYS A 139 -0.26 -25.89 29.44
CA CYS A 139 0.40 -26.57 28.32
C CYS A 139 1.72 -25.90 27.90
N GLY A 140 2.16 -24.85 28.59
CA GLY A 140 3.36 -24.08 28.26
C GLY A 140 3.19 -23.03 27.17
N ILE A 141 1.95 -22.63 26.89
CA ILE A 141 1.61 -21.73 25.80
C ILE A 141 1.04 -20.42 26.37
N GLY A 142 1.72 -19.32 26.09
CA GLY A 142 1.29 -17.97 26.44
C GLY A 142 0.63 -17.24 25.26
N LEU A 143 -0.33 -16.38 25.59
CA LEU A 143 -0.98 -15.47 24.65
C LEU A 143 -0.82 -14.05 25.19
N LEU A 144 -0.37 -13.14 24.34
CA LEU A 144 -0.36 -11.70 24.63
C LEU A 144 -1.06 -10.94 23.51
N ASP A 145 -2.12 -10.20 23.84
CA ASP A 145 -2.83 -9.30 22.93
C ASP A 145 -3.12 -7.95 23.63
N MET A 146 -3.51 -6.93 22.87
CA MET A 146 -3.88 -5.59 23.32
C MET A 146 -5.05 -5.59 24.30
N GLN A 147 -5.87 -6.62 24.30
CA GLN A 147 -7.03 -6.73 25.19
C GLN A 147 -6.71 -7.37 26.55
N ILE A 148 -5.47 -7.85 26.73
CA ILE A 148 -5.03 -8.45 27.99
C ILE A 148 -4.65 -7.34 28.97
N GLU A 149 -5.12 -7.47 30.22
CA GLU A 149 -4.78 -6.54 31.30
C GLU A 149 -3.27 -6.56 31.59
N ASP A 150 -2.70 -5.40 31.93
CA ASP A 150 -1.25 -5.27 32.15
C ASP A 150 -0.74 -6.24 33.24
N ASP A 151 -1.52 -6.48 34.30
CA ASP A 151 -1.23 -7.46 35.36
C ASP A 151 -1.13 -8.90 34.82
N VAL A 152 -1.99 -9.27 33.88
CA VAL A 152 -2.01 -10.60 33.25
C VAL A 152 -0.83 -10.71 32.27
N ALA A 153 -0.58 -9.66 31.49
CA ALA A 153 0.55 -9.61 30.57
C ALA A 153 1.90 -9.73 31.31
N ASP A 154 2.05 -9.04 32.44
CA ASP A 154 3.23 -9.13 33.29
C ASP A 154 3.38 -10.52 33.93
N PHE A 155 2.28 -11.13 34.37
CA PHE A 155 2.31 -12.50 34.89
C PHE A 155 2.72 -13.52 33.82
N VAL A 156 2.15 -13.44 32.61
CA VAL A 156 2.54 -14.31 31.47
C VAL A 156 4.00 -14.09 31.10
N ARG A 157 4.48 -12.84 31.10
CA ARG A 157 5.90 -12.51 30.89
C ARG A 157 6.81 -13.13 31.94
N LEU A 158 6.42 -13.10 33.22
CA LEU A 158 7.18 -13.71 34.30
C LEU A 158 7.26 -15.24 34.16
N LEU A 159 6.15 -15.90 33.82
CA LEU A 159 6.13 -17.33 33.55
C LEU A 159 7.03 -17.69 32.35
N TYR A 160 7.07 -16.85 31.33
CA TYR A 160 7.96 -17.04 30.20
C TYR A 160 9.44 -16.85 30.56
N ASN A 161 9.79 -15.75 31.24
CA ASN A 161 11.17 -15.47 31.63
C ASN A 161 11.71 -16.48 32.65
N SER A 162 10.84 -17.15 33.40
CA SER A 162 11.21 -18.27 34.29
C SER A 162 11.32 -19.62 33.58
N GLY A 163 11.04 -19.67 32.27
CA GLY A 163 11.17 -20.86 31.43
C GLY A 163 9.98 -21.83 31.50
N LEU A 164 8.88 -21.44 32.16
CA LEU A 164 7.66 -22.27 32.29
C LEU A 164 6.76 -22.20 31.06
N LEU A 165 6.85 -21.13 30.27
CA LEU A 165 6.20 -21.04 28.97
C LEU A 165 7.25 -21.25 27.88
N LYS A 166 7.01 -22.25 27.02
CA LYS A 166 7.90 -22.61 25.90
C LYS A 166 7.52 -21.88 24.61
N VAL A 167 6.25 -21.51 24.49
CA VAL A 167 5.69 -20.83 23.33
C VAL A 167 4.93 -19.59 23.77
N ILE A 168 5.17 -18.45 23.12
CA ILE A 168 4.32 -17.25 23.22
C ILE A 168 3.80 -16.88 21.84
N ALA A 169 2.49 -16.68 21.72
CA ALA A 169 1.87 -16.01 20.58
C ALA A 169 1.58 -14.55 20.93
N ALA A 170 2.18 -13.62 20.19
CA ALA A 170 1.99 -12.18 20.41
C ALA A 170 2.16 -11.35 19.12
N PRO A 171 1.40 -10.25 18.96
CA PRO A 171 1.66 -9.24 17.95
C PRO A 171 3.01 -8.56 18.18
N GLY A 172 3.66 -8.16 17.08
CA GLY A 172 5.00 -7.57 17.13
C GLY A 172 5.22 -6.41 18.07
N PHE A 173 4.28 -5.47 18.14
CA PHE A 173 4.41 -4.29 19.01
C PHE A 173 4.32 -4.66 20.51
N ILE A 174 3.68 -5.77 20.86
CA ILE A 174 3.62 -6.27 22.25
C ILE A 174 4.98 -6.84 22.65
N CYS A 175 5.61 -7.60 21.75
CA CYS A 175 6.98 -8.08 21.97
C CYS A 175 7.95 -6.92 22.20
N GLU A 176 7.77 -5.78 21.49
CA GLU A 176 8.54 -4.55 21.72
C GLU A 176 8.27 -3.93 23.10
N ARG A 177 6.99 -3.84 23.49
CA ARG A 177 6.56 -3.25 24.77
C ARG A 177 7.16 -4.00 25.96
N PHE A 178 7.20 -5.32 25.89
CA PHE A 178 7.61 -6.18 27.00
C PHE A 178 9.08 -6.68 26.91
N ASP A 179 9.85 -6.24 25.90
CA ASP A 179 11.23 -6.67 25.57
C ASP A 179 11.40 -8.20 25.60
N LEU A 180 10.46 -8.92 24.98
CA LEU A 180 10.52 -10.39 24.91
C LEU A 180 11.69 -10.84 24.03
N ARG A 181 12.45 -11.83 24.49
CA ARG A 181 13.63 -12.38 23.78
C ARG A 181 13.60 -13.91 23.75
N THR A 182 14.11 -14.48 22.67
CA THR A 182 14.11 -15.93 22.45
C THR A 182 15.22 -16.41 21.54
N LYS A 183 15.49 -17.71 21.58
CA LYS A 183 16.40 -18.38 20.65
C LYS A 183 15.81 -18.51 19.25
N SER A 184 14.49 -18.57 19.12
CA SER A 184 13.84 -18.79 17.83
C SER A 184 12.53 -18.04 17.69
N ASP A 185 12.31 -17.41 16.54
CA ASP A 185 11.12 -16.64 16.20
C ASP A 185 10.46 -17.16 14.92
N ALA A 186 9.13 -17.07 14.85
CA ALA A 186 8.35 -17.43 13.66
C ALA A 186 7.36 -16.33 13.33
N ALA A 187 7.41 -15.76 12.11
CA ALA A 187 6.44 -14.78 11.63
C ALA A 187 5.44 -15.40 10.66
N THR A 188 4.15 -15.33 11.02
CA THR A 188 3.03 -16.00 10.33
C THR A 188 2.58 -15.38 9.02
N SER A 189 2.94 -14.12 8.72
CA SER A 189 2.56 -13.51 7.45
C SER A 189 3.52 -12.43 6.95
N SER A 190 3.63 -12.39 5.62
CA SER A 190 4.40 -11.43 4.86
C SER A 190 3.60 -10.18 4.45
N ARG A 191 2.39 -9.93 4.98
CA ARG A 191 1.54 -8.76 4.60
C ARG A 191 1.22 -7.83 5.79
N ARG A 192 0.79 -6.58 5.50
CA ARG A 192 0.46 -5.54 6.51
C ARG A 192 -1.05 -5.54 6.83
N ASP A 193 -1.41 -5.23 8.09
CA ASP A 193 -2.78 -5.09 8.60
C ASP A 193 -3.65 -4.00 7.93
N ASP A 194 -3.05 -2.90 7.46
CA ASP A 194 -3.84 -1.73 7.01
C ASP A 194 -4.17 -1.74 5.51
N ASP A 195 -3.53 -2.59 4.72
CA ASP A 195 -3.72 -2.70 3.27
C ASP A 195 -3.43 -4.15 2.86
N ALA A 196 -4.46 -4.90 2.47
CA ALA A 196 -4.39 -6.33 2.11
C ALA A 196 -3.41 -6.69 0.96
N ILE A 197 -2.64 -5.73 0.43
CA ILE A 197 -1.88 -5.84 -0.83
C ILE A 197 -0.38 -5.51 -0.65
N ARG A 198 0.07 -4.94 0.48
CA ARG A 198 1.50 -4.57 0.64
C ARG A 198 2.31 -5.70 1.29
N SER A 199 3.26 -6.26 0.56
CA SER A 199 4.23 -7.23 1.09
C SER A 199 5.17 -6.63 2.14
N VAL A 200 5.81 -7.51 2.92
CA VAL A 200 6.79 -7.19 3.96
C VAL A 200 7.99 -6.45 3.37
N VAL A 201 8.45 -5.46 4.14
CA VAL A 201 9.61 -4.60 3.88
C VAL A 201 10.70 -4.96 4.88
N ASN A 202 11.97 -4.70 4.53
CA ASN A 202 13.15 -4.97 5.36
C ASN A 202 13.02 -4.50 6.81
N SER A 203 12.46 -3.32 7.06
CA SER A 203 12.27 -2.79 8.42
C SER A 203 11.35 -3.65 9.28
N ARG A 204 10.32 -4.27 8.68
CA ARG A 204 9.41 -5.17 9.40
C ARG A 204 10.01 -6.56 9.58
N TYR A 205 10.72 -7.07 8.57
CA TYR A 205 11.47 -8.32 8.70
C TYR A 205 12.54 -8.21 9.80
N TYR A 206 13.24 -7.08 9.90
CA TYR A 206 14.16 -6.81 10.99
C TYR A 206 13.50 -6.82 12.37
N LYS A 207 12.33 -6.20 12.48
CA LYS A 207 11.58 -6.20 13.74
C LYS A 207 11.24 -7.62 14.20
N VAL A 208 11.04 -8.55 13.29
CA VAL A 208 10.83 -9.97 13.59
C VAL A 208 12.15 -10.62 14.02
N VAL A 209 13.17 -10.59 13.15
CA VAL A 209 14.47 -11.26 13.36
C VAL A 209 15.18 -10.78 14.63
N ARG A 210 15.04 -9.53 15.04
CA ARG A 210 15.74 -9.00 16.24
C ARG A 210 15.29 -9.60 17.57
N PHE A 211 14.10 -10.21 17.62
CA PHE A 211 13.62 -10.90 18.81
C PHE A 211 14.28 -12.27 18.99
N ALA A 212 14.73 -12.87 17.88
CA ALA A 212 15.68 -13.97 17.90
C ALA A 212 17.06 -13.47 18.30
N LYS A 213 17.46 -13.77 19.52
CA LYS A 213 18.82 -13.54 20.03
C LYS A 213 19.34 -14.78 20.72
N VAL A 214 20.61 -15.06 20.45
CA VAL A 214 21.39 -16.01 21.24
C VAL A 214 21.52 -15.45 22.67
N SER A 215 21.12 -16.22 23.67
CA SER A 215 21.27 -15.83 25.07
C SER A 215 22.72 -16.03 25.52
N GLY A 216 23.47 -14.94 25.74
CA GLY A 216 24.83 -14.99 26.29
C GLY A 216 25.93 -14.52 25.31
N VAL A 217 27.19 -14.83 25.64
CA VAL A 217 28.34 -14.58 24.77
C VAL A 217 28.26 -15.58 23.62
N PRO A 218 28.21 -15.15 22.35
CA PRO A 218 28.01 -16.05 21.22
C PRO A 218 29.14 -17.09 21.14
N GLY A 219 28.82 -18.33 21.50
CA GLY A 219 29.65 -19.48 21.21
C GLY A 219 29.56 -19.85 19.72
N PRO A 220 30.56 -20.55 19.17
CA PRO A 220 30.61 -20.90 17.75
C PRO A 220 29.49 -21.85 17.27
N SER A 221 28.65 -22.38 18.17
CA SER A 221 27.58 -23.34 17.88
C SER A 221 26.16 -22.85 18.18
N GLU A 222 25.99 -21.63 18.70
CA GLU A 222 24.66 -21.11 19.05
C GLU A 222 24.11 -20.26 17.91
N MET A 223 23.13 -20.80 17.18
CA MET A 223 22.43 -20.11 16.09
C MET A 223 21.01 -19.79 16.55
N ALA A 224 20.57 -18.54 16.36
CA ALA A 224 19.17 -18.18 16.49
C ALA A 224 18.44 -18.48 15.18
N THR A 225 17.20 -18.99 15.26
CA THR A 225 16.44 -19.41 14.08
C THR A 225 15.23 -18.53 13.87
N SER A 226 15.15 -17.84 12.73
CA SER A 226 13.96 -17.08 12.31
C SER A 226 13.27 -17.75 11.14
N VAL A 227 11.95 -17.95 11.26
CA VAL A 227 11.12 -18.57 10.23
C VAL A 227 10.12 -17.55 9.69
N LEU A 228 10.21 -17.22 8.41
CA LEU A 228 9.26 -16.32 7.74
C LEU A 228 8.28 -17.13 6.86
N MET A 229 6.99 -16.93 7.10
CA MET A 229 5.94 -17.47 6.23
C MET A 229 5.69 -16.57 5.04
N ILE A 230 5.71 -17.17 3.85
CA ILE A 230 5.59 -16.47 2.58
C ILE A 230 4.37 -16.98 1.84
N GLN A 231 3.48 -16.08 1.44
CA GLN A 231 2.33 -16.44 0.62
C GLN A 231 2.74 -16.71 -0.83
N LYS A 232 2.01 -17.62 -1.51
CA LYS A 232 2.32 -18.16 -2.84
C LYS A 232 2.52 -17.11 -3.95
N ASP A 233 1.98 -15.91 -3.76
CA ASP A 233 2.03 -14.83 -4.76
C ASP A 233 3.30 -13.96 -4.69
N GLU A 234 4.24 -14.24 -3.77
CA GLU A 234 5.47 -13.44 -3.66
C GLU A 234 6.62 -13.94 -4.55
N THR A 235 7.22 -13.02 -5.32
CA THR A 235 8.37 -13.30 -6.20
C THR A 235 9.66 -13.59 -5.43
N ALA A 236 10.43 -14.59 -5.87
CA ALA A 236 11.71 -14.99 -5.27
C ALA A 236 12.72 -13.84 -5.10
N ARG A 237 12.83 -12.90 -6.04
CA ARG A 237 13.73 -11.74 -5.91
C ARG A 237 13.38 -10.86 -4.71
N LYS A 238 12.09 -10.72 -4.42
CA LYS A 238 11.60 -9.95 -3.26
C LYS A 238 12.03 -10.61 -1.96
N ILE A 239 11.87 -11.92 -1.87
CA ILE A 239 12.29 -12.72 -0.71
C ILE A 239 13.80 -12.63 -0.50
N LEU A 240 14.58 -12.79 -1.58
CA LEU A 240 16.04 -12.63 -1.54
C LEU A 240 16.47 -11.20 -1.18
N SER A 241 15.68 -10.18 -1.50
CA SER A 241 15.94 -8.81 -1.06
C SER A 241 15.67 -8.58 0.43
N LEU A 242 14.83 -9.42 1.06
CA LEU A 242 14.50 -9.38 2.48
C LEU A 242 15.58 -10.04 3.35
N MET A 243 16.17 -11.15 2.89
CA MET A 243 17.15 -11.94 3.66
C MET A 243 18.36 -11.15 4.20
N PRO A 244 18.97 -10.20 3.45
CA PRO A 244 20.07 -9.38 3.96
C PRO A 244 19.66 -8.50 5.13
N CYS A 245 18.36 -8.31 5.37
CA CYS A 245 17.80 -7.50 6.44
C CYS A 245 18.44 -6.10 6.50
N LYS A 246 18.70 -5.50 5.34
CA LYS A 246 19.30 -4.17 5.24
C LYS A 246 18.22 -3.14 5.54
N ILE A 247 18.29 -2.56 6.73
CA ILE A 247 17.39 -1.51 7.17
C ILE A 247 18.15 -0.19 7.17
N ASP A 248 17.43 0.88 6.86
CA ASP A 248 17.94 2.21 7.09
C ASP A 248 18.09 2.49 8.60
N PRO A 249 19.13 3.23 9.02
CA PRO A 249 19.39 3.46 10.45
C PRO A 249 18.22 4.08 11.24
N TRP A 250 17.34 4.85 10.59
CA TRP A 250 16.18 5.48 11.26
C TRP A 250 15.06 4.50 11.59
N ASP A 251 14.97 3.38 10.88
CA ASP A 251 13.97 2.34 11.10
C ASP A 251 14.41 1.36 12.21
N VAL A 252 15.55 1.62 12.86
CA VAL A 252 16.11 0.86 13.99
C VAL A 252 15.63 1.48 15.30
N PRO A 253 14.71 0.83 16.06
CA PRO A 253 14.15 1.41 17.28
C PRO A 253 15.17 1.59 18.41
N ASP A 254 16.26 0.84 18.38
CA ASP A 254 17.32 0.94 19.40
C ASP A 254 18.11 2.25 19.28
N LEU A 255 18.30 2.74 18.05
CA LEU A 255 18.97 4.02 17.80
C LEU A 255 18.13 5.20 18.33
N LEU A 256 16.80 5.10 18.20
CA LEU A 256 15.84 6.02 18.81
C LEU A 256 15.88 5.97 20.35
N LYS A 257 16.01 4.78 20.95
CA LYS A 257 16.16 4.64 22.40
C LYS A 257 17.46 5.26 22.90
N GLU A 258 18.57 5.07 22.19
CA GLU A 258 19.86 5.70 22.50
C GLU A 258 19.78 7.23 22.40
N PHE A 259 19.10 7.76 21.38
CA PHE A 259 18.85 9.20 21.27
C PHE A 259 18.08 9.74 22.48
N HIS A 260 16.95 9.13 22.85
CA HIS A 260 16.16 9.56 24.01
C HIS A 260 16.95 9.47 25.31
N LYS A 261 17.79 8.43 25.49
CA LYS A 261 18.70 8.34 26.66
C LYS A 261 19.72 9.48 26.67
N THR A 262 20.28 9.82 25.52
CA THR A 262 21.28 10.88 25.37
C THR A 262 20.69 12.26 25.70
N ILE A 263 19.44 12.48 25.31
CA ILE A 263 18.66 13.68 25.63
C ILE A 263 18.21 13.72 27.08
N ALA A 264 17.70 12.61 27.63
CA ALA A 264 17.31 12.55 29.03
C ALA A 264 18.50 12.80 29.98
N ALA A 265 19.72 12.53 29.51
CA ALA A 265 20.97 12.88 30.18
C ALA A 265 21.45 14.32 29.90
N MET A 266 20.62 15.20 29.32
CA MET A 266 20.84 16.64 29.23
C MET A 266 19.82 17.33 30.14
N GLU A 267 20.28 18.09 31.13
CA GLU A 267 19.42 18.92 31.98
C GLU A 267 18.99 20.20 31.23
N ASP A 268 17.79 20.71 31.51
CA ASP A 268 17.24 21.99 31.01
C ASP A 268 17.01 22.16 29.49
N LEU A 269 16.44 21.17 28.80
CA LEU A 269 15.90 21.38 27.44
C LEU A 269 14.42 21.76 27.45
N SER A 270 14.06 22.82 26.72
CA SER A 270 12.67 23.09 26.35
C SER A 270 12.13 22.05 25.37
N GLU A 271 10.81 21.86 25.32
CA GLU A 271 10.15 20.94 24.37
C GLU A 271 10.46 21.29 22.90
N ASP A 272 10.56 22.59 22.58
CA ASP A 272 10.93 23.03 21.22
C ASP A 272 12.34 22.59 20.84
N ARG A 273 13.30 22.73 21.78
CA ARG A 273 14.70 22.32 21.58
C ARG A 273 14.80 20.80 21.41
N HIS A 274 13.98 20.06 22.14
CA HIS A 274 13.88 18.60 22.01
C HIS A 274 13.42 18.19 20.61
N ASN A 275 12.37 18.83 20.09
CA ASN A 275 11.83 18.55 18.76
C ASN A 275 12.83 18.92 17.65
N GLU A 276 13.53 20.06 17.77
CA GLU A 276 14.59 20.46 16.82
C GLU A 276 15.74 19.44 16.78
N LEU A 277 16.20 18.98 17.94
CA LEU A 277 17.24 17.95 18.06
C LEU A 277 16.79 16.62 17.48
N TYR A 278 15.53 16.25 17.71
CA TYR A 278 14.95 15.02 17.18
C TYR A 278 14.90 15.05 15.66
N CYS A 279 14.38 16.13 15.06
CA CYS A 279 14.41 16.32 13.60
C CYS A 279 15.84 16.31 13.05
N SER A 280 16.76 17.00 13.71
CA SER A 280 18.17 17.07 13.28
C SER A 280 18.89 15.73 13.33
N PHE A 281 18.61 14.93 14.37
CA PHE A 281 19.09 13.57 14.48
C PHE A 281 18.53 12.69 13.37
N LEU A 282 17.22 12.72 13.13
CA LEU A 282 16.60 11.94 12.04
C LEU A 282 17.18 12.30 10.67
N ASP A 283 17.39 13.58 10.41
CA ASP A 283 17.99 14.05 9.17
C ASP A 283 19.44 13.60 9.02
N SER A 284 20.23 13.59 10.10
CA SER A 284 21.61 13.07 10.08
C SER A 284 21.69 11.60 9.63
N LEU A 285 20.68 10.80 9.95
CA LEU A 285 20.58 9.40 9.51
C LEU A 285 20.24 9.29 8.03
N ARG A 286 19.47 10.25 7.51
CA ARG A 286 18.99 10.29 6.11
C ARG A 286 20.03 10.79 5.12
N VAL A 287 21.01 11.62 5.54
CA VAL A 287 22.05 12.19 4.67
C VAL A 287 22.73 11.13 3.79
N ARG A 288 23.09 9.96 4.36
CA ARG A 288 23.72 8.87 3.60
C ARG A 288 22.79 8.25 2.56
N SER A 289 21.51 8.09 2.89
CA SER A 289 20.53 7.51 1.99
C SER A 289 20.18 8.48 0.87
N TYR A 290 19.95 9.76 1.17
CA TYR A 290 19.78 10.81 0.15
C TYR A 290 20.98 10.89 -0.80
N LYS A 291 22.21 10.83 -0.28
CA LYS A 291 23.43 10.83 -1.13
C LYS A 291 23.47 9.64 -2.09
N LYS A 292 23.12 8.44 -1.62
CA LYS A 292 23.07 7.23 -2.45
C LYS A 292 21.99 7.32 -3.50
N GLU A 293 20.80 7.78 -3.12
CA GLU A 293 19.68 7.94 -4.05
C GLU A 293 19.98 9.01 -5.10
N TYR A 294 20.53 10.15 -4.69
CA TYR A 294 20.98 11.21 -5.58
C TYR A 294 21.99 10.68 -6.62
N ALA A 295 23.01 9.94 -6.18
CA ALA A 295 23.98 9.31 -7.08
C ALA A 295 23.33 8.32 -8.05
N ARG A 296 22.36 7.52 -7.57
CA ARG A 296 21.62 6.56 -8.39
C ARG A 296 20.76 7.25 -9.45
N VAL A 297 20.00 8.27 -9.06
CA VAL A 297 19.12 9.03 -9.98
C VAL A 297 19.96 9.83 -10.97
N SER A 298 21.07 10.43 -10.53
CA SER A 298 22.01 11.16 -11.39
C SER A 298 22.68 10.24 -12.42
N SER A 299 23.08 9.02 -12.01
CA SER A 299 23.62 8.03 -12.95
C SER A 299 22.59 7.61 -14.01
N LYS A 300 21.31 7.44 -13.61
CA LYS A 300 20.23 7.14 -14.56
C LYS A 300 19.98 8.29 -15.54
N LEU A 301 19.99 9.53 -15.05
CA LEU A 301 19.86 10.72 -15.89
C LEU A 301 20.99 10.77 -16.92
N ALA A 302 22.25 10.59 -16.48
CA ALA A 302 23.41 10.60 -17.37
C ALA A 302 23.32 9.52 -18.47
N VAL A 303 22.82 8.32 -18.13
CA VAL A 303 22.57 7.26 -19.11
C VAL A 303 21.50 7.71 -20.12
N LEU A 304 20.38 8.28 -19.68
CA LEU A 304 19.33 8.77 -20.59
C LEU A 304 19.79 9.96 -21.45
N GLU A 305 20.66 10.83 -20.92
CA GLU A 305 21.27 11.92 -21.68
C GLU A 305 22.20 11.39 -22.77
N SER A 306 22.98 10.33 -22.49
CA SER A 306 23.88 9.69 -23.46
C SER A 306 23.17 8.96 -24.61
N ILE A 307 21.93 8.51 -24.40
CA ILE A 307 21.11 7.84 -25.44
C ILE A 307 20.60 8.86 -26.47
N SER A 308 20.71 10.16 -26.19
CA SER A 308 19.93 11.19 -26.85
C SER A 308 20.55 11.85 -28.08
N ASP A 309 21.60 11.28 -28.68
CA ASP A 309 22.32 11.82 -29.86
C ASP A 309 21.55 11.64 -31.19
N SER A 310 20.23 11.86 -31.18
CA SER A 310 19.40 11.84 -32.39
C SER A 310 19.48 13.20 -33.11
N PRO A 311 19.67 13.24 -34.45
CA PRO A 311 19.78 14.48 -35.21
C PRO A 311 18.54 15.40 -35.15
N HIS A 312 17.40 14.92 -34.63
CA HIS A 312 16.15 15.67 -34.47
C HIS A 312 15.81 16.01 -33.01
N LEU A 313 16.75 15.86 -32.07
CA LEU A 313 16.49 16.03 -30.63
C LEU A 313 15.85 17.39 -30.31
N TRP A 314 16.35 18.47 -30.91
CA TRP A 314 15.84 19.82 -30.69
C TRP A 314 14.38 19.98 -31.11
N ASP A 315 14.01 19.38 -32.25
CA ASP A 315 12.65 19.44 -32.74
C ASP A 315 11.70 18.56 -31.90
N TYR A 316 12.18 17.41 -31.41
CA TYR A 316 11.43 16.59 -30.45
C TYR A 316 11.22 17.32 -29.11
N LYS A 317 12.25 17.99 -28.57
CA LYS A 317 12.11 18.81 -27.36
C LYS A 317 11.09 19.93 -27.55
N ARG A 318 11.15 20.64 -28.67
CA ARG A 318 10.17 21.69 -29.01
C ARG A 318 8.74 21.15 -29.09
N LEU A 319 8.55 19.97 -29.67
CA LEU A 319 7.22 19.33 -29.71
C LEU A 319 6.74 18.89 -28.33
N PHE A 320 7.65 18.40 -27.49
CA PHE A 320 7.36 18.03 -26.11
C PHE A 320 6.91 19.25 -25.29
N GLU A 321 7.61 20.38 -25.41
CA GLU A 321 7.22 21.66 -24.78
C GLU A 321 5.83 22.12 -25.24
N LYS A 322 5.55 22.06 -26.55
CA LYS A 322 4.20 22.39 -27.08
C LYS A 322 3.11 21.47 -26.53
N LYS A 323 3.38 20.15 -26.41
CA LYS A 323 2.44 19.21 -25.80
C LYS A 323 2.19 19.55 -24.32
N LYS A 324 3.24 19.94 -23.59
CA LYS A 324 3.14 20.39 -22.19
C LYS A 324 2.26 21.64 -22.05
N GLU A 325 2.40 22.60 -22.98
CA GLU A 325 1.50 23.76 -23.02
C GLU A 325 0.03 23.36 -23.28
N VAL A 326 -0.21 22.40 -24.18
CA VAL A 326 -1.56 21.87 -24.42
C VAL A 326 -2.11 21.19 -23.16
N ASP A 327 -1.29 20.43 -22.44
CA ASP A 327 -1.69 19.78 -21.20
C ASP A 327 -1.99 20.79 -20.08
N ALA A 328 -1.23 21.88 -19.99
CA ALA A 328 -1.53 22.97 -19.07
C ALA A 328 -2.89 23.62 -19.39
N LEU A 329 -3.17 23.88 -20.67
CA LEU A 329 -4.48 24.37 -21.11
C LEU A 329 -5.60 23.36 -20.81
N LYS A 330 -5.36 22.05 -20.96
CA LYS A 330 -6.32 21.00 -20.59
C LYS A 330 -6.61 21.00 -19.09
N ALA A 331 -5.59 21.14 -18.24
CA ALA A 331 -5.75 21.23 -16.80
C ALA A 331 -6.54 22.49 -16.38
N ASP A 332 -6.30 23.63 -17.04
CA ASP A 332 -7.07 24.86 -16.79
C ASP A 332 -8.53 24.72 -17.23
N ILE A 333 -8.77 24.10 -18.39
CA ILE A 333 -10.12 23.75 -18.85
C ILE A 333 -10.80 22.83 -17.82
N GLN A 334 -10.12 21.78 -17.35
CA GLN A 334 -10.66 20.83 -16.37
C GLN A 334 -11.00 21.52 -15.04
N ARG A 335 -10.17 22.49 -14.60
CA ARG A 335 -10.43 23.30 -13.40
C ARG A 335 -11.72 24.11 -13.51
N ILE A 336 -12.00 24.67 -14.69
CA ILE A 336 -13.23 25.44 -14.96
C ILE A 336 -14.44 24.51 -15.11
N VAL A 337 -14.29 23.36 -15.78
CA VAL A 337 -15.35 22.36 -15.92
C VAL A 337 -15.74 21.80 -14.55
N GLY A 338 -14.79 21.71 -13.61
CA GLY A 338 -15.06 21.41 -12.21
C GLY A 338 -15.68 20.02 -12.07
N LEU A 339 -16.79 19.88 -11.36
CA LEU A 339 -17.52 18.60 -11.21
C LEU A 339 -18.54 18.33 -12.33
N ASN A 340 -18.71 19.25 -13.28
CA ASN A 340 -19.70 19.12 -14.36
C ASN A 340 -19.37 18.00 -15.37
N PHE A 341 -18.18 17.42 -15.31
CA PHE A 341 -17.80 16.27 -16.13
C PHE A 341 -18.38 14.94 -15.62
N ILE A 342 -18.78 14.84 -14.34
CA ILE A 342 -19.21 13.58 -13.71
C ILE A 342 -20.38 12.91 -14.44
N PRO A 343 -21.43 13.62 -14.88
CA PRO A 343 -22.53 13.01 -15.63
C PRO A 343 -22.08 12.38 -16.97
N TYR A 344 -20.94 12.79 -17.50
CA TYR A 344 -20.36 12.27 -18.73
C TYR A 344 -19.43 11.08 -18.48
N LEU A 345 -19.12 10.72 -17.23
CA LEU A 345 -18.40 9.50 -16.89
C LEU A 345 -19.34 8.31 -16.77
N THR A 346 -19.96 7.97 -17.90
CA THR A 346 -20.77 6.75 -17.98
C THR A 346 -19.86 5.51 -17.99
N PRO A 347 -20.29 4.38 -17.41
CA PRO A 347 -19.64 3.09 -17.62
C PRO A 347 -19.40 2.83 -19.11
N CYS A 348 -18.37 2.04 -19.41
CA CYS A 348 -17.94 1.70 -20.77
C CYS A 348 -17.33 2.84 -21.59
N ARG A 349 -17.19 4.06 -21.05
CA ARG A 349 -16.63 5.19 -21.80
C ARG A 349 -15.11 5.14 -21.85
N ILE A 350 -14.53 5.51 -22.99
CA ILE A 350 -13.08 5.65 -23.10
C ILE A 350 -12.66 7.00 -22.49
N ILE A 351 -11.67 6.95 -21.62
CA ILE A 351 -11.07 8.10 -20.94
C ILE A 351 -9.57 8.11 -21.16
N HIS A 352 -8.95 9.29 -21.14
CA HIS A 352 -7.51 9.45 -21.18
C HIS A 352 -7.00 9.75 -19.77
N VAL A 353 -6.12 8.91 -19.24
CA VAL A 353 -5.67 8.97 -17.85
C VAL A 353 -4.24 9.49 -17.79
N LYS A 354 -4.03 10.56 -17.02
CA LYS A 354 -2.72 11.20 -16.83
C LYS A 354 -2.58 11.66 -15.38
N ASN A 355 -1.46 11.35 -14.76
CA ASN A 355 -1.12 11.80 -13.42
C ASN A 355 0.19 12.60 -13.46
N GLY A 356 0.07 13.93 -13.48
CA GLY A 356 1.21 14.84 -13.63
C GLY A 356 1.96 14.57 -14.94
N PHE A 357 3.23 14.20 -14.84
CA PHE A 357 4.09 13.88 -15.99
C PHE A 357 3.89 12.47 -16.56
N ARG A 358 3.21 11.59 -15.82
CA ARG A 358 2.99 10.21 -16.23
C ARG A 358 1.68 10.09 -16.99
N ASP A 359 1.79 9.78 -18.27
CA ASP A 359 0.67 9.49 -19.14
C ASP A 359 0.39 7.98 -19.15
N TYR A 360 -0.80 7.56 -18.74
CA TYR A 360 -1.23 6.17 -18.78
C TYR A 360 -2.01 5.84 -20.07
N GLY A 361 -2.23 6.85 -20.93
CA GLY A 361 -2.94 6.72 -22.19
C GLY A 361 -4.43 6.50 -22.02
N TYR A 362 -5.03 5.85 -23.02
CA TYR A 362 -6.46 5.54 -23.02
C TYR A 362 -6.79 4.36 -22.12
N GLY A 363 -7.84 4.51 -21.31
CA GLY A 363 -8.46 3.48 -20.48
C GLY A 363 -9.98 3.47 -20.63
N VAL A 364 -10.64 2.51 -19.99
CA VAL A 364 -12.10 2.38 -20.02
C VAL A 364 -12.66 2.58 -18.62
N ALA A 365 -13.57 3.55 -18.47
CA ALA A 365 -14.33 3.76 -17.24
C ALA A 365 -15.31 2.60 -17.03
N LEU A 366 -15.27 1.97 -15.87
CA LEU A 366 -16.11 0.82 -15.52
C LEU A 366 -17.22 1.22 -14.56
N ASP A 367 -16.87 1.99 -13.53
CA ASP A 367 -17.78 2.37 -12.46
C ASP A 367 -17.35 3.68 -11.79
N LEU A 368 -18.28 4.36 -11.14
CA LEU A 368 -18.05 5.60 -10.40
C LEU A 368 -18.41 5.36 -8.92
N ALA A 369 -17.40 5.46 -8.05
CA ALA A 369 -17.57 5.40 -6.61
C ALA A 369 -17.46 6.80 -5.99
N VAL A 370 -18.24 7.03 -4.93
CA VAL A 370 -18.20 8.28 -4.16
C VAL A 370 -17.84 7.94 -2.72
N THR A 371 -16.86 8.65 -2.17
CA THR A 371 -16.49 8.56 -0.76
C THR A 371 -16.57 9.94 -0.14
N TYR A 372 -16.92 10.03 1.13
CA TYR A 372 -16.97 11.30 1.85
C TYR A 372 -15.75 11.44 2.75
N ASN A 373 -15.08 12.59 2.70
CA ASN A 373 -13.98 12.86 3.64
C ASN A 373 -14.53 13.12 5.06
N ASN A 374 -13.65 13.21 6.06
CA ASN A 374 -14.03 13.49 7.45
C ASN A 374 -14.74 14.84 7.64
N GLN A 375 -14.73 15.71 6.62
CA GLN A 375 -15.37 17.02 6.58
C GLN A 375 -16.70 17.01 5.81
N GLY A 376 -17.13 15.86 5.29
CA GLY A 376 -18.39 15.68 4.56
C GLY A 376 -18.35 16.02 3.06
N GLU A 377 -17.18 16.33 2.49
CA GLU A 377 -17.05 16.64 1.07
C GLU A 377 -16.93 15.36 0.22
N PRO A 378 -17.69 15.26 -0.90
CA PRO A 378 -17.66 14.10 -1.77
C PRO A 378 -16.38 14.07 -2.62
N THR A 379 -15.63 12.99 -2.51
CA THR A 379 -14.51 12.65 -3.40
C THR A 379 -14.92 11.55 -4.36
N TYR A 380 -14.75 11.80 -5.66
CA TYR A 380 -15.13 10.88 -6.73
C TYR A 380 -13.95 10.02 -7.18
N PHE A 381 -14.17 8.70 -7.21
CA PHE A 381 -13.24 7.71 -7.71
C PHE A 381 -13.85 6.97 -8.89
N VAL A 382 -13.06 6.76 -9.94
CA VAL A 382 -13.48 6.06 -11.15
C VAL A 382 -12.73 4.74 -11.22
N LYS A 383 -13.47 3.64 -11.18
CA LYS A 383 -12.92 2.31 -11.46
C LYS A 383 -12.62 2.24 -12.95
N THR A 384 -11.36 2.05 -13.31
CA THR A 384 -10.86 2.18 -14.68
C THR A 384 -10.04 0.96 -15.06
N ALA A 385 -10.29 0.40 -16.25
CA ALA A 385 -9.40 -0.55 -16.88
C ALA A 385 -8.31 0.20 -17.67
N LEU A 386 -7.05 0.02 -17.26
CA LEU A 386 -5.87 0.55 -17.94
C LEU A 386 -5.17 -0.55 -18.73
N PHE A 387 -4.54 -0.16 -19.83
CA PHE A 387 -3.76 -1.06 -20.69
C PHE A 387 -2.28 -0.73 -20.51
N LEU A 388 -1.55 -1.68 -19.95
CA LEU A 388 -0.15 -1.52 -19.58
C LEU A 388 0.70 -2.50 -20.37
N ALA A 389 1.94 -2.12 -20.68
CA ALA A 389 2.90 -3.03 -21.28
C ALA A 389 3.39 -4.01 -20.21
N LYS A 390 3.44 -5.32 -20.50
CA LYS A 390 4.08 -6.28 -19.58
C LYS A 390 5.59 -6.05 -19.61
N ASP A 391 6.23 -6.04 -18.45
CA ASP A 391 7.69 -6.07 -18.43
C ASP A 391 8.17 -7.44 -18.95
N PRO A 392 9.20 -7.48 -19.83
CA PRO A 392 9.67 -8.73 -20.46
C PRO A 392 10.18 -9.77 -19.45
N ASP A 393 10.52 -9.34 -18.23
CA ASP A 393 11.01 -10.22 -17.16
C ASP A 393 9.90 -10.80 -16.25
N GLY A 394 8.61 -10.52 -16.53
CA GLY A 394 7.50 -10.94 -15.67
C GLY A 394 7.51 -10.29 -14.28
N GLU A 395 8.33 -9.26 -14.10
CA GLU A 395 8.52 -8.55 -12.86
C GLU A 395 7.57 -7.37 -12.76
N ASN A 396 6.34 -7.63 -12.32
CA ASN A 396 5.49 -6.57 -11.77
C ASN A 396 6.09 -6.08 -10.43
N THR A 397 7.22 -5.38 -10.54
CA THR A 397 7.82 -4.64 -9.45
C THR A 397 6.90 -3.46 -9.13
N GLN A 398 6.24 -3.55 -7.99
CA GLN A 398 5.61 -2.48 -7.20
C GLN A 398 5.57 -1.11 -7.90
N SER A 399 4.38 -0.66 -8.32
CA SER A 399 3.90 0.73 -8.52
C SER A 399 4.76 1.80 -9.22
N GLU A 400 6.08 1.71 -9.27
CA GLU A 400 6.98 2.76 -9.76
C GLU A 400 7.17 2.73 -11.28
N LYS A 401 6.87 1.62 -11.95
CA LYS A 401 7.16 1.44 -13.39
C LYS A 401 6.01 0.83 -14.22
N MET A 402 4.76 1.06 -13.86
CA MET A 402 3.66 0.70 -14.78
C MET A 402 3.78 1.54 -16.06
N ARG A 403 4.17 0.90 -17.17
CA ARG A 403 4.33 1.55 -18.47
C ARG A 403 3.03 1.48 -19.25
N PRO A 404 2.54 2.58 -19.84
CA PRO A 404 1.37 2.54 -20.71
C PRO A 404 1.65 1.69 -21.95
N TYR A 405 0.65 0.92 -22.36
CA TYR A 405 0.72 0.20 -23.62
C TYR A 405 0.86 1.17 -24.80
N SER A 406 1.78 0.87 -25.74
CA SER A 406 1.90 1.66 -26.97
C SER A 406 0.95 1.11 -28.03
N TRP A 407 -0.14 1.84 -28.26
CA TRP A 407 -1.10 1.55 -29.33
C TRP A 407 -0.51 1.70 -30.74
N VAL A 408 0.63 2.38 -30.87
CA VAL A 408 1.35 2.59 -32.14
C VAL A 408 2.22 1.38 -32.48
N LYS A 409 2.99 0.87 -31.51
CA LYS A 409 3.85 -0.32 -31.72
C LYS A 409 3.03 -1.60 -31.85
N ASN A 410 1.94 -1.69 -31.10
CA ASN A 410 1.03 -2.82 -31.06
C ASN A 410 1.73 -4.20 -30.96
N ASP A 411 2.67 -4.34 -30.03
CA ASP A 411 3.51 -5.54 -29.85
C ASP A 411 2.78 -6.73 -29.18
N GLY A 412 1.49 -6.55 -28.84
CA GLY A 412 0.65 -7.57 -28.21
C GLY A 412 1.01 -7.84 -26.74
N ASN A 413 1.99 -7.13 -26.19
CA ASN A 413 2.51 -7.38 -24.85
C ASN A 413 1.72 -6.61 -23.78
N VAL A 414 0.44 -6.95 -23.61
CA VAL A 414 -0.51 -6.15 -22.82
C VAL A 414 -0.99 -6.84 -21.55
N GLU A 415 -0.92 -6.13 -20.44
CA GLU A 415 -1.66 -6.41 -19.22
C GLU A 415 -2.80 -5.41 -19.05
N VAL A 416 -4.01 -5.93 -18.80
CA VAL A 416 -5.16 -5.10 -18.44
C VAL A 416 -5.29 -5.08 -16.93
N SER A 417 -5.04 -3.92 -16.32
CA SER A 417 -5.14 -3.72 -14.88
C SER A 417 -6.35 -2.87 -14.54
N VAL A 418 -7.14 -3.33 -13.56
CA VAL A 418 -8.31 -2.60 -13.07
C VAL A 418 -7.91 -1.83 -11.83
N VAL A 419 -7.97 -0.50 -11.89
CA VAL A 419 -7.52 0.41 -10.83
C VAL A 419 -8.60 1.43 -10.49
N MET A 420 -8.64 1.87 -9.24
CA MET A 420 -9.41 3.05 -8.84
C MET A 420 -8.56 4.29 -9.02
N ILE A 421 -9.03 5.25 -9.82
CA ILE A 421 -8.35 6.54 -10.03
C ILE A 421 -9.21 7.67 -9.49
N LYS A 422 -8.58 8.71 -8.93
CA LYS A 422 -9.27 9.95 -8.61
C LYS A 422 -9.70 10.63 -9.91
N TRP A 423 -10.84 11.30 -9.91
CA TRP A 423 -11.35 12.00 -11.09
C TRP A 423 -10.37 13.03 -11.66
N ASP A 424 -9.55 13.67 -10.81
CA ASP A 424 -8.53 14.64 -11.20
C ASP A 424 -7.49 14.05 -12.19
N TYR A 425 -7.31 12.73 -12.22
CA TYR A 425 -6.38 12.05 -13.13
C TYR A 425 -6.94 11.83 -14.54
N ILE A 426 -8.18 12.23 -14.80
CA ILE A 426 -8.81 12.11 -16.12
C ILE A 426 -8.51 13.37 -16.91
N ASN A 427 -7.54 13.29 -17.83
CA ASN A 427 -7.15 14.42 -18.68
C ASN A 427 -8.21 14.73 -19.75
N THR A 428 -8.89 13.70 -20.25
CA THR A 428 -9.84 13.86 -21.36
C THR A 428 -10.90 12.76 -21.32
N ILE A 429 -12.16 13.15 -21.58
CA ILE A 429 -13.29 12.24 -21.75
C ILE A 429 -13.62 12.19 -23.24
N THR A 430 -13.73 10.99 -23.78
CA THR A 430 -14.12 10.82 -25.19
C THR A 430 -15.63 10.65 -25.32
N THR A 431 -16.13 10.90 -26.52
CA THR A 431 -17.54 10.61 -26.88
C THR A 431 -17.78 9.12 -27.13
N VAL A 432 -16.71 8.31 -27.19
CA VAL A 432 -16.76 6.90 -27.58
C VAL A 432 -16.98 6.01 -26.35
N SER A 433 -17.87 5.03 -26.51
CA SER A 433 -18.10 3.97 -25.53
C SER A 433 -17.88 2.60 -26.17
N VAL A 434 -17.32 1.67 -25.39
CA VAL A 434 -16.99 0.31 -25.82
C VAL A 434 -17.68 -0.70 -24.95
N ARG A 435 -18.25 -1.76 -25.56
CA ARG A 435 -18.93 -2.79 -24.79
C ARG A 435 -17.93 -3.56 -23.92
N THR A 436 -18.03 -3.46 -22.61
CA THR A 436 -17.16 -4.20 -21.68
C THR A 436 -17.78 -5.54 -21.25
N PRO A 437 -16.97 -6.57 -20.99
CA PRO A 437 -17.42 -7.76 -20.27
C PRO A 437 -17.93 -7.41 -18.86
N ALA A 438 -18.94 -8.12 -18.37
CA ALA A 438 -19.54 -7.87 -17.05
C ALA A 438 -18.56 -8.13 -15.89
N ASP A 439 -17.65 -9.08 -16.07
CA ASP A 439 -16.62 -9.42 -15.08
C ASP A 439 -15.23 -9.39 -15.71
N LEU A 440 -14.31 -8.66 -15.07
CA LEU A 440 -12.90 -8.50 -15.45
C LEU A 440 -11.94 -9.20 -14.47
N CYS A 441 -12.45 -10.09 -13.62
CA CYS A 441 -11.61 -10.94 -12.77
C CYS A 441 -10.84 -11.99 -13.57
N SER A 442 -11.42 -12.52 -14.65
CA SER A 442 -10.76 -13.53 -15.50
C SER A 442 -9.81 -12.93 -16.55
N GLU A 443 -8.69 -13.61 -16.80
CA GLU A 443 -7.74 -13.21 -17.86
C GLU A 443 -8.40 -13.22 -19.25
N LYS A 444 -9.27 -14.20 -19.52
CA LYS A 444 -10.03 -14.29 -20.79
C LYS A 444 -10.90 -13.05 -21.03
N SER A 445 -11.59 -12.57 -19.98
CA SER A 445 -12.39 -11.34 -20.08
C SER A 445 -11.51 -10.11 -20.36
N ARG A 446 -10.34 -10.03 -19.73
CA ARG A 446 -9.38 -8.94 -19.93
C ARG A 446 -8.82 -8.94 -21.35
N SER A 447 -8.44 -10.09 -21.90
CA SER A 447 -8.01 -10.22 -23.30
C SER A 447 -9.10 -9.78 -24.28
N LYS A 448 -10.36 -10.16 -24.03
CA LYS A 448 -11.49 -9.72 -24.85
C LYS A 448 -11.69 -8.20 -24.81
N LEU A 449 -11.53 -7.58 -23.64
CA LEU A 449 -11.60 -6.11 -23.52
C LEU A 449 -10.49 -5.43 -24.34
N PHE A 450 -9.29 -6.01 -24.35
CA PHE A 450 -8.18 -5.54 -25.17
C PHE A 450 -8.48 -5.62 -26.66
N GLU A 451 -9.00 -6.74 -27.16
CA GLU A 451 -9.41 -6.87 -28.57
C GLU A 451 -10.45 -5.82 -28.99
N ILE A 452 -11.44 -5.56 -28.13
CA ILE A 452 -12.47 -4.54 -28.36
C ILE A 452 -11.82 -3.15 -28.45
N MET A 453 -10.92 -2.84 -27.52
CA MET A 453 -10.21 -1.56 -27.51
C MET A 453 -9.29 -1.40 -28.73
N GLN A 454 -8.58 -2.47 -29.12
CA GLN A 454 -7.71 -2.49 -30.30
C GLN A 454 -8.51 -2.21 -31.57
N ASN A 455 -9.66 -2.86 -31.75
CA ASN A 455 -10.55 -2.61 -32.89
C ASN A 455 -11.06 -1.16 -32.92
N CYS A 456 -11.38 -0.58 -31.76
CA CYS A 456 -11.79 0.82 -31.65
C CYS A 456 -10.66 1.77 -32.07
N ILE A 457 -9.45 1.54 -31.55
CA ILE A 457 -8.25 2.34 -31.86
C ILE A 457 -7.84 2.21 -33.32
N MET A 458 -8.02 1.03 -33.93
CA MET A 458 -7.84 0.83 -35.36
C MET A 458 -8.89 1.60 -36.17
N SER A 459 -10.17 1.54 -35.78
CA SER A 459 -11.26 2.20 -36.51
C SER A 459 -11.15 3.73 -36.53
N TYR A 460 -10.63 4.33 -35.46
CA TYR A 460 -10.42 5.77 -35.38
C TYR A 460 -9.02 6.23 -35.83
N ASN A 461 -8.22 5.32 -36.40
CA ASN A 461 -6.85 5.58 -36.83
C ASN A 461 -5.98 6.22 -35.73
N VAL A 462 -6.20 5.82 -34.47
CA VAL A 462 -5.44 6.32 -33.33
C VAL A 462 -3.98 5.85 -33.40
N HIS A 463 -3.77 4.64 -33.93
CA HIS A 463 -2.45 4.11 -34.30
C HIS A 463 -1.75 4.97 -35.37
N GLU A 464 -2.51 5.73 -36.17
CA GLU A 464 -1.99 6.72 -37.10
C GLU A 464 -1.88 8.13 -36.48
N GLY A 465 -1.89 8.27 -35.16
CA GLY A 465 -1.70 9.56 -34.48
C GLY A 465 -2.90 10.50 -34.51
N LYS A 466 -4.08 10.00 -34.91
CA LYS A 466 -5.34 10.73 -34.67
C LYS A 466 -5.79 10.53 -33.22
N PHE A 467 -6.55 11.48 -32.71
CA PHE A 467 -7.12 11.39 -31.36
C PHE A 467 -8.56 10.91 -31.41
N LEU A 468 -9.00 10.20 -30.37
CA LEU A 468 -10.42 9.91 -30.19
C LEU A 468 -11.21 11.22 -30.01
N PRO A 469 -12.44 11.32 -30.56
CA PRO A 469 -13.22 12.56 -30.44
C PRO A 469 -13.54 12.88 -28.96
N GLU A 470 -13.07 14.04 -28.51
CA GLU A 470 -13.25 14.55 -27.14
C GLU A 470 -14.66 15.14 -26.94
N VAL A 471 -15.21 15.04 -25.72
CA VAL A 471 -16.45 15.75 -25.35
C VAL A 471 -16.15 17.24 -25.23
N ASP A 472 -16.92 18.08 -25.91
CA ASP A 472 -16.75 19.54 -25.90
C ASP A 472 -17.48 20.17 -24.70
N PRO A 473 -16.78 20.86 -23.77
CA PRO A 473 -17.40 21.50 -22.62
C PRO A 473 -18.47 22.56 -22.98
N VAL A 474 -18.35 23.21 -24.13
CA VAL A 474 -19.27 24.28 -24.56
C VAL A 474 -20.42 23.71 -25.38
N LYS A 475 -20.14 22.82 -26.33
CA LYS A 475 -21.18 22.26 -27.21
C LYS A 475 -21.96 21.12 -26.58
N ASP A 476 -21.24 20.17 -25.97
CA ASP A 476 -21.85 18.95 -25.44
C ASP A 476 -22.28 19.15 -23.98
N MET A 477 -21.41 19.74 -23.15
CA MET A 477 -21.72 19.99 -21.73
C MET A 477 -22.50 21.28 -21.47
N LYS A 478 -22.68 22.13 -22.49
CA LYS A 478 -23.44 23.39 -22.42
C LYS A 478 -22.97 24.35 -21.32
N ILE A 479 -21.66 24.39 -21.06
CA ILE A 479 -21.08 25.33 -20.08
C ILE A 479 -20.86 26.68 -20.77
N GLU A 480 -21.62 27.69 -20.34
CA GLU A 480 -21.53 29.05 -20.86
C GLU A 480 -20.47 29.85 -20.11
N ASN A 481 -19.21 29.77 -20.57
CA ASN A 481 -18.11 30.58 -20.04
C ASN A 481 -17.23 31.15 -21.18
N ASN A 482 -17.05 32.47 -21.19
CA ASN A 482 -16.26 33.17 -22.21
C ASN A 482 -14.75 32.89 -22.12
N GLU A 483 -14.22 32.66 -20.92
CA GLU A 483 -12.81 32.29 -20.70
C GLU A 483 -12.56 30.86 -21.21
N LEU A 484 -13.47 29.93 -20.90
CA LEU A 484 -13.44 28.55 -21.39
C LEU A 484 -13.41 28.50 -22.94
N ARG A 485 -14.21 29.33 -23.61
CA ARG A 485 -14.20 29.44 -25.08
C ARG A 485 -12.85 29.91 -25.63
N LYS A 486 -12.16 30.83 -24.94
CA LYS A 486 -10.82 31.28 -25.33
C LYS A 486 -9.79 30.16 -25.18
N LEU A 487 -9.79 29.49 -24.02
CA LEU A 487 -8.88 28.38 -23.73
C LEU A 487 -9.06 27.21 -24.71
N ILE A 488 -10.29 26.87 -25.08
CA ILE A 488 -10.57 25.81 -26.07
C ILE A 488 -10.04 26.20 -27.45
N ARG A 489 -10.20 27.46 -27.87
CA ARG A 489 -9.66 27.94 -29.16
C ARG A 489 -8.13 27.88 -29.18
N GLU A 490 -7.48 28.32 -28.10
CA GLU A 490 -6.03 28.26 -27.96
C GLU A 490 -5.53 26.82 -27.97
N LYS A 491 -6.17 25.92 -27.20
CA LYS A 491 -5.87 24.48 -27.18
C LYS A 491 -5.96 23.90 -28.59
N ASN A 492 -7.04 24.18 -29.31
CA ASN A 492 -7.26 23.63 -30.66
C ASN A 492 -6.24 24.17 -31.68
N ALA A 493 -5.86 25.44 -31.59
CA ALA A 493 -4.83 26.03 -32.45
C ALA A 493 -3.47 25.35 -32.23
N LYS A 494 -3.04 25.18 -30.97
CA LYS A 494 -1.78 24.50 -30.64
C LYS A 494 -1.80 23.02 -31.03
N MET A 495 -2.93 22.32 -30.87
CA MET A 495 -3.06 20.93 -31.32
C MET A 495 -2.98 20.80 -32.85
N ALA A 496 -3.52 21.76 -33.61
CA ALA A 496 -3.39 21.78 -35.07
C ALA A 496 -1.92 21.95 -35.50
N GLU A 497 -1.20 22.86 -34.84
CA GLU A 497 0.24 23.07 -35.09
C GLU A 497 1.08 21.82 -34.79
N ILE A 498 0.73 21.07 -33.73
CA ILE A 498 1.38 19.78 -33.42
C ILE A 498 1.08 18.74 -34.51
N ALA A 499 -0.15 18.69 -35.00
CA ALA A 499 -0.56 17.74 -36.05
C ALA A 499 0.12 18.00 -37.40
N GLU A 500 0.39 19.27 -37.73
CA GLU A 500 1.06 19.69 -38.98
C GLU A 500 2.58 19.47 -38.97
N SER A 501 3.17 19.19 -37.81
CA SER A 501 4.62 18.96 -37.70
C SER A 501 5.07 17.73 -38.49
N SER A 502 6.16 17.87 -39.26
CA SER A 502 6.74 16.82 -40.10
C SER A 502 7.22 15.59 -39.30
N LEU A 503 7.51 15.76 -38.01
CA LEU A 503 7.94 14.68 -37.11
C LEU A 503 6.79 13.80 -36.63
N THR A 504 5.55 14.28 -36.72
CA THR A 504 4.34 13.49 -36.43
C THR A 504 4.14 12.36 -37.44
N MET A 505 4.89 12.36 -38.55
CA MET A 505 4.93 11.27 -39.52
C MET A 505 5.79 10.07 -39.07
N LYS A 506 6.83 10.28 -38.23
CA LYS A 506 7.70 9.21 -37.68
C LYS A 506 7.23 8.79 -36.28
N LYS A 507 6.02 8.22 -36.22
CA LYS A 507 5.23 8.04 -34.97
C LYS A 507 5.87 7.17 -33.90
N ILE A 508 6.55 6.09 -34.29
CA ILE A 508 7.22 5.18 -33.32
C ILE A 508 8.42 5.88 -32.67
N GLU A 509 9.27 6.53 -33.46
CA GLU A 509 10.41 7.30 -32.97
C GLU A 509 9.95 8.49 -32.12
N LEU A 510 8.85 9.14 -32.51
CA LEU A 510 8.25 10.23 -31.74
C LEU A 510 7.75 9.75 -30.37
N ASP A 511 6.99 8.66 -30.29
CA ASP A 511 6.49 8.13 -29.01
C ASP A 511 7.62 7.74 -28.06
N GLU A 512 8.69 7.12 -28.58
CA GLU A 512 9.88 6.80 -27.81
C GLU A 512 10.63 8.04 -27.33
N ALA A 513 10.84 9.02 -28.22
CA ALA A 513 11.51 10.28 -27.89
C ALA A 513 10.73 11.08 -26.83
N MET A 514 9.40 11.16 -26.96
CA MET A 514 8.54 11.83 -25.98
C MET A 514 8.61 11.15 -24.60
N ARG A 515 8.66 9.81 -24.56
CA ARG A 515 8.81 9.06 -23.31
C ARG A 515 10.17 9.32 -22.67
N LEU A 516 11.24 9.31 -23.46
CA LEU A 516 12.59 9.60 -22.96
C LEU A 516 12.68 11.01 -22.37
N GLU A 517 12.12 12.03 -23.04
CA GLU A 517 12.11 13.40 -22.52
C GLU A 517 11.24 13.52 -21.25
N ALA A 518 10.09 12.84 -21.18
CA ALA A 518 9.28 12.80 -19.96
C ALA A 518 10.03 12.15 -18.78
N ASP A 519 10.73 11.05 -19.02
CA ASP A 519 11.55 10.36 -18.00
C ASP A 519 12.72 11.25 -17.54
N LYS A 520 13.38 11.98 -18.46
CA LYS A 520 14.43 12.94 -18.10
C LYS A 520 13.90 14.09 -17.25
N GLU A 521 12.77 14.69 -17.61
CA GLU A 521 12.19 15.77 -16.82
C GLU A 521 11.79 15.28 -15.43
N TYR A 522 11.20 14.08 -15.34
CA TYR A 522 10.86 13.44 -14.06
C TYR A 522 12.12 13.24 -13.19
N LEU A 523 13.17 12.62 -13.74
CA LEU A 523 14.42 12.41 -13.01
C LEU A 523 15.09 13.73 -12.62
N THR A 524 15.04 14.75 -13.48
CA THR A 524 15.59 16.08 -13.20
C THR A 524 14.88 16.74 -12.03
N ARG A 525 13.54 16.68 -12.00
CA ARG A 525 12.74 17.21 -10.89
C ARG A 525 13.01 16.44 -9.60
N THR A 526 13.04 15.12 -9.66
CA THR A 526 13.37 14.28 -8.50
C THR A 526 14.80 14.57 -7.99
N LEU A 527 15.77 14.85 -8.87
CA LEU A 527 17.10 15.29 -8.45
C LEU A 527 17.09 16.64 -7.76
N LEU A 528 16.27 17.58 -8.23
CA LEU A 528 16.13 18.89 -7.60
C LEU A 528 15.52 18.76 -6.19
N GLU A 529 14.44 17.99 -6.07
CA GLU A 529 13.76 17.69 -4.80
C GLU A 529 14.73 16.98 -3.83
N LEU A 530 15.40 15.91 -4.27
CA LEU A 530 16.40 15.19 -3.47
C LEU A 530 17.58 16.08 -3.08
N LYS A 531 17.99 17.02 -3.93
CA LYS A 531 19.07 17.96 -3.60
C LYS A 531 18.63 18.93 -2.51
N GLN A 532 17.42 19.47 -2.59
CA GLN A 532 16.87 20.35 -1.56
C GLN A 532 16.76 19.62 -0.21
N GLU A 533 16.25 18.39 -0.22
CA GLU A 533 16.16 17.54 0.98
C GLU A 533 17.55 17.20 1.53
N TYR A 534 18.51 16.89 0.67
CA TYR A 534 19.89 16.61 1.05
C TYR A 534 20.60 17.82 1.66
N ASP A 535 20.49 19.00 1.05
CA ASP A 535 21.12 20.22 1.54
C ASP A 535 20.51 20.64 2.90
N SER A 536 19.19 20.52 3.05
CA SER A 536 18.50 20.74 4.34
C SER A 536 18.98 19.74 5.40
N ALA A 537 19.10 18.46 5.04
CA ALA A 537 19.52 17.42 5.97
C ALA A 537 20.98 17.59 6.43
N ILE A 538 21.87 18.07 5.55
CA ILE A 538 23.26 18.39 5.93
C ILE A 538 23.30 19.54 6.93
N GLU A 539 22.51 20.58 6.72
CA GLU A 539 22.51 21.72 7.64
C GLU A 539 22.03 21.30 9.03
N ASN A 540 20.97 20.49 9.08
CA ASN A 540 20.47 19.90 10.32
C ASN A 540 21.49 18.94 10.97
N GLU A 541 22.23 18.15 10.18
CA GLU A 541 23.31 17.30 10.69
C GLU A 541 24.44 18.13 11.34
N LYS A 542 24.80 19.29 10.77
CA LYS A 542 25.80 20.19 11.38
C LYS A 542 25.34 20.71 12.74
N ILE A 543 24.06 21.12 12.84
CA ILE A 543 23.46 21.58 14.11
C ILE A 543 23.57 20.46 15.16
N TYR A 544 23.17 19.25 14.80
CA TYR A 544 23.25 18.09 15.69
C TYR A 544 24.69 17.79 16.14
N LYS A 545 25.65 17.74 15.21
CA LYS A 545 27.07 17.49 15.52
C LYS A 545 27.69 18.59 16.38
N ALA A 546 27.38 19.85 16.11
CA ALA A 546 27.87 20.98 16.91
C ALA A 546 27.34 20.94 18.35
N LEU A 547 26.11 20.48 18.54
CA LEU A 547 25.51 20.34 19.88
C LEU A 547 26.10 19.16 20.65
N ILE A 548 26.37 18.03 19.99
CA ILE A 548 27.10 16.90 20.63
C ILE A 548 28.53 17.27 20.97
N ALA A 549 29.23 17.98 20.07
CA ALA A 549 30.60 18.40 20.29
C ALA A 549 30.77 19.42 21.43
N LYS A 550 29.71 20.14 21.81
CA LYS A 550 29.71 20.99 23.02
C LYS A 550 29.58 20.19 24.33
N LYS A 551 29.19 18.92 24.26
CA LYS A 551 29.00 18.01 25.40
C LYS A 551 30.22 17.11 25.66
N GLN A 552 31.06 16.88 24.65
CA GLN A 552 32.37 16.23 24.79
C GLN A 552 33.42 17.25 25.22
#